data_AF-A0A8C6LPF9-F1
#
_entry.id   AF-A0A8C6LPF9-F1
#
_cell.length_a   1.000
_cell.length_b   1.000
_cell.length_c   1.000
_cell.angle_alpha   90.00
_cell.angle_beta   90.00
_cell.angle_gamma   90.00
#
_symmetry.space_group_name_H-M   'P 1'
#
loop_
_entity.id
_entity.type
_entity.pdbx_description
1 polymer ?
#
loop_
_entity_poly.entity_id
_entity_poly.type
_entity_poly.pdbx_seq_one_letter_code
_entity_poly.pdbx_strand_id
1 'polypeptide(L)'
;MAAGLLFVWFLCVLAVGAHVSLDTLLLLWINVKILISLSWIYFMTSCEKKKTPPISVGSYLKCSLCPPGWTWYEGRCYLFVDSAKDWADAEKYCNLFGGNLASYHSEDDYNFIRHLIYRAAHSDRQSWVGGNDAVQDCTWFWSDGSNFDYTNWGRGEPDNRGGNQKCMDINKNGMDFVNDVDCSRLNPFVCSMKA
;
A
#
# COMPACT_ATOMS: atom_id res chain seq x y z
N MET A 1 -16.96 -28.48 -39.99
CA MET A 1 -18.19 -29.28 -40.13
C MET A 1 -19.34 -28.36 -39.67
N ALA A 2 -19.88 -27.50 -40.53
CA ALA A 2 -21.04 -27.71 -41.43
C ALA A 2 -22.26 -28.24 -40.65
N ALA A 3 -23.48 -27.67 -40.65
CA ALA A 3 -24.23 -26.78 -41.56
C ALA A 3 -25.16 -25.88 -40.69
N GLY A 4 -25.88 -24.82 -41.11
CA GLY A 4 -26.41 -24.26 -42.36
C GLY A 4 -27.64 -23.41 -41.94
N LEU A 5 -27.57 -22.07 -41.95
CA LEU A 5 -28.02 -21.11 -42.98
C LEU A 5 -29.51 -21.16 -43.42
N LEU A 6 -30.17 -20.03 -43.12
CA LEU A 6 -31.14 -19.25 -43.92
C LEU A 6 -32.63 -19.64 -43.95
N PHE A 7 -33.49 -18.65 -43.63
CA PHE A 7 -34.59 -18.06 -44.44
C PHE A 7 -35.42 -17.14 -43.49
N VAL A 8 -35.48 -15.79 -43.51
CA VAL A 8 -35.73 -14.73 -44.53
C VAL A 8 -37.22 -14.29 -44.60
N TRP A 9 -37.46 -13.02 -44.20
CA TRP A 9 -38.55 -12.06 -44.54
C TRP A 9 -39.90 -12.19 -43.80
N PHE A 10 -40.67 -11.13 -43.44
CA PHE A 10 -41.07 -9.92 -44.16
C PHE A 10 -41.51 -8.79 -43.18
N LEU A 11 -41.25 -7.52 -43.55
CA LEU A 11 -41.81 -6.27 -43.02
C LEU A 11 -43.08 -5.87 -43.82
N CYS A 12 -44.08 -5.21 -43.21
CA CYS A 12 -45.01 -4.27 -43.89
C CYS A 12 -45.83 -3.47 -42.84
N VAL A 13 -45.60 -2.16 -42.61
CA VAL A 13 -46.12 -0.94 -43.28
C VAL A 13 -47.48 -0.42 -42.76
N LEU A 14 -47.39 0.73 -42.08
CA LEU A 14 -48.23 1.96 -41.98
C LEU A 14 -49.64 2.03 -42.65
N ALA A 15 -50.63 2.60 -41.93
CA ALA A 15 -51.51 3.70 -42.42
C ALA A 15 -52.43 4.27 -41.30
N VAL A 16 -52.31 5.54 -40.92
CA VAL A 16 -53.15 6.74 -41.27
C VAL A 16 -54.58 6.77 -40.69
N GLY A 17 -54.89 7.86 -39.97
CA GLY A 17 -56.12 8.63 -40.23
C GLY A 17 -57.19 8.69 -39.13
N ALA A 18 -57.46 9.90 -38.65
CA ALA A 18 -58.46 10.27 -37.65
C ALA A 18 -59.89 10.45 -38.23
N HIS A 19 -60.93 10.28 -37.39
CA HIS A 19 -62.04 11.24 -37.26
C HIS A 19 -62.98 10.95 -36.05
N VAL A 20 -62.84 11.79 -35.01
CA VAL A 20 -63.86 12.55 -34.24
C VAL A 20 -65.16 11.87 -33.76
N SER A 21 -65.41 11.91 -32.44
CA SER A 21 -66.66 12.44 -31.84
C SER A 21 -66.53 12.63 -30.32
N LEU A 22 -66.85 13.83 -29.85
CA LEU A 22 -66.74 14.33 -28.47
C LEU A 22 -67.92 13.94 -27.56
N ASP A 23 -67.61 13.86 -26.27
CA ASP A 23 -68.43 14.19 -25.09
C ASP A 23 -69.69 13.36 -24.75
N THR A 24 -69.49 12.35 -23.90
CA THR A 24 -70.26 12.23 -22.65
C THR A 24 -69.30 12.31 -21.47
N LEU A 25 -69.17 13.51 -20.93
CA LEU A 25 -68.45 13.88 -19.72
C LEU A 25 -69.11 13.25 -18.48
N LEU A 26 -68.41 12.36 -17.76
CA LEU A 26 -68.14 12.46 -16.31
C LEU A 26 -67.56 11.13 -15.77
N LEU A 27 -66.40 11.24 -15.10
CA LEU A 27 -65.87 10.33 -14.08
C LEU A 27 -65.18 9.01 -14.50
N LEU A 28 -64.09 9.05 -15.28
CA LEU A 28 -63.05 8.00 -15.22
C LEU A 28 -61.64 8.58 -15.43
N TRP A 29 -61.12 9.28 -14.42
CA TRP A 29 -59.69 9.61 -14.32
C TRP A 29 -58.97 8.52 -13.52
N ILE A 30 -58.20 7.70 -14.24
CA ILE A 30 -56.91 7.10 -13.83
C ILE A 30 -56.89 6.41 -12.47
N ASN A 31 -57.39 5.17 -12.41
CA ASN A 31 -57.03 4.19 -11.38
C ASN A 31 -55.95 3.25 -11.95
N VAL A 32 -54.68 3.65 -11.84
CA VAL A 32 -53.56 2.70 -11.97
C VAL A 32 -53.58 1.85 -10.71
N LYS A 33 -54.18 0.66 -10.85
CA LYS A 33 -54.23 -0.36 -9.80
C LYS A 33 -52.81 -0.76 -9.43
N ILE A 34 -52.39 -0.26 -8.28
CA ILE A 34 -51.47 -0.88 -7.32
C ILE A 34 -51.84 -2.36 -7.21
N LEU A 35 -51.04 -3.24 -7.79
CA LEU A 35 -50.90 -4.67 -7.45
C LEU A 35 -49.67 -5.22 -8.19
N ILE A 36 -48.48 -4.79 -7.75
CA ILE A 36 -47.24 -5.51 -8.00
C ILE A 36 -46.56 -5.74 -6.65
N SER A 37 -46.77 -6.97 -6.17
CA SER A 37 -45.87 -7.74 -5.31
C SER A 37 -45.23 -7.01 -4.12
N LEU A 38 -45.80 -7.24 -2.95
CA LEU A 38 -45.22 -7.00 -1.63
C LEU A 38 -43.91 -7.82 -1.43
N SER A 39 -42.81 -7.40 -2.06
CA SER A 39 -41.47 -7.96 -1.77
C SER A 39 -40.43 -6.90 -1.38
N TRP A 40 -40.88 -5.68 -1.08
CA TRP A 40 -40.04 -4.61 -0.55
C TRP A 40 -40.79 -3.99 0.62
N ILE A 41 -40.37 -4.34 1.84
CA ILE A 41 -40.62 -3.77 3.18
C ILE A 41 -40.69 -4.96 4.17
N TYR A 42 -39.53 -5.58 4.38
CA TYR A 42 -39.12 -6.02 5.72
C TYR A 42 -37.60 -6.07 5.75
N PHE A 43 -37.00 -4.88 5.75
CA PHE A 43 -35.71 -4.67 6.40
C PHE A 43 -35.98 -4.86 7.90
N MET A 44 -35.45 -5.91 8.51
CA MET A 44 -34.88 -5.89 9.87
C MET A 44 -34.29 -7.28 10.18
N THR A 45 -32.96 -7.28 10.36
CA THR A 45 -32.18 -8.19 11.22
C THR A 45 -32.42 -9.69 11.11
N SER A 46 -31.64 -10.35 10.24
CA SER A 46 -30.95 -11.59 10.61
C SER A 46 -29.75 -11.80 9.69
N CYS A 47 -28.55 -11.53 10.18
CA CYS A 47 -27.36 -12.17 9.63
C CYS A 47 -27.38 -13.58 10.24
N GLU A 48 -27.84 -14.58 9.49
CA GLU A 48 -27.75 -15.95 9.96
C GLU A 48 -26.27 -16.28 10.16
N LYS A 49 -25.86 -16.33 11.43
CA LYS A 49 -24.58 -16.88 11.83
C LYS A 49 -24.54 -18.31 11.32
N LYS A 50 -23.90 -18.54 10.18
CA LYS A 50 -23.47 -19.88 9.80
C LYS A 50 -22.67 -20.40 10.99
N LYS A 51 -23.19 -21.42 11.67
CA LYS A 51 -22.47 -22.12 12.73
C LYS A 51 -21.22 -22.68 12.09
N THR A 52 -20.11 -21.99 12.27
CA THR A 52 -18.80 -22.52 11.89
C THR A 52 -18.55 -23.78 12.71
N PRO A 53 -18.02 -24.85 12.08
CA PRO A 53 -17.54 -26.00 12.85
C PRO A 53 -16.48 -25.52 13.86
N PRO A 54 -16.27 -26.23 14.99
CA PRO A 54 -15.18 -25.90 15.90
C PRO A 54 -13.86 -26.08 15.14
N ILE A 55 -13.31 -24.97 14.65
CA ILE A 55 -12.02 -24.98 13.97
C ILE A 55 -10.98 -25.35 15.02
N SER A 56 -10.32 -26.48 14.81
CA SER A 56 -9.15 -26.91 15.57
C SER A 56 -8.13 -25.78 15.57
N VAL A 57 -7.88 -25.22 16.76
CA VAL A 57 -6.86 -24.18 16.98
C VAL A 57 -5.49 -24.84 16.82
N GLY A 58 -5.03 -24.94 15.60
CA GLY A 58 -3.77 -25.59 15.29
C GLY A 58 -3.48 -25.60 13.79
N SER A 59 -2.51 -24.78 13.39
CA SER A 59 -1.69 -24.94 12.17
C SER A 59 -2.14 -24.39 10.80
N TYR A 60 -3.21 -23.60 10.68
CA TYR A 60 -3.53 -22.96 9.39
C TYR A 60 -3.93 -21.47 9.51
N LEU A 61 -2.97 -20.61 9.89
CA LEU A 61 -2.79 -19.25 9.35
C LEU A 61 -1.50 -18.63 9.93
N LYS A 62 -0.32 -19.01 9.41
CA LYS A 62 0.87 -18.18 9.57
C LYS A 62 0.79 -17.08 8.51
N CYS A 63 -0.20 -16.20 8.62
CA CYS A 63 -0.13 -14.94 7.91
C CYS A 63 1.04 -14.20 8.55
N SER A 64 2.09 -13.99 7.77
CA SER A 64 3.21 -13.07 8.03
C SER A 64 2.67 -11.65 8.17
N LEU A 65 1.89 -11.42 9.22
CA LEU A 65 1.39 -10.11 9.58
C LEU A 65 2.50 -9.45 10.40
N CYS A 66 2.90 -8.26 9.98
CA CYS A 66 3.84 -7.48 10.75
C CYS A 66 3.30 -7.21 12.16
N PRO A 67 4.19 -7.07 13.18
CA PRO A 67 3.74 -6.71 14.52
C PRO A 67 2.95 -5.41 14.51
N PRO A 68 2.12 -5.16 15.53
CA PRO A 68 1.40 -3.89 15.64
C PRO A 68 2.32 -2.68 15.49
N GLY A 69 1.92 -1.74 14.62
CA GLY A 69 2.70 -0.53 14.32
C GLY A 69 3.70 -0.67 13.17
N TRP A 70 3.99 -1.89 12.72
CA TRP A 70 4.85 -2.12 11.55
C TRP A 70 4.03 -2.19 10.27
N THR A 71 4.61 -1.70 9.18
CA THR A 71 4.00 -1.70 7.84
C THR A 71 4.60 -2.83 7.01
N TRP A 72 3.75 -3.70 6.47
CA TRP A 72 4.17 -4.75 5.55
C TRP A 72 4.41 -4.18 4.15
N TYR A 73 5.51 -4.59 3.51
CA TYR A 73 5.82 -4.31 2.12
C TYR A 73 6.75 -5.40 1.57
N GLU A 74 6.37 -6.03 0.45
CA GLU A 74 7.19 -7.02 -0.30
C GLU A 74 7.86 -8.08 0.58
N GLY A 75 7.12 -8.66 1.53
CA GLY A 75 7.63 -9.74 2.40
C GLY A 75 8.51 -9.28 3.56
N ARG A 76 8.60 -7.97 3.80
CA ARG A 76 9.30 -7.35 4.93
C ARG A 76 8.34 -6.49 5.74
N CYS A 77 8.70 -6.27 6.99
CA CYS A 77 8.03 -5.38 7.92
C CYS A 77 8.91 -4.19 8.20
N TYR A 78 8.36 -2.98 8.11
CA TYR A 78 9.09 -1.72 8.32
C TYR A 78 8.46 -0.88 9.42
N LEU A 79 9.31 -0.16 10.15
CA LEU A 79 8.90 0.77 11.20
C LEU A 79 9.75 2.04 11.12
N PHE A 80 9.10 3.20 10.97
CA PHE A 80 9.75 4.48 11.19
C PHE A 80 9.74 4.83 12.67
N VAL A 81 10.89 5.26 13.20
CA VAL A 81 11.07 5.66 14.59
C VAL A 81 11.52 7.12 14.63
N ASP A 82 10.65 8.01 15.10
CA ASP A 82 10.92 9.47 15.15
C ASP A 82 11.80 9.90 16.35
N SER A 83 12.41 8.95 17.05
CA SER A 83 13.38 9.23 18.11
C SER A 83 14.78 9.34 17.50
N ALA A 84 15.41 10.50 17.62
CA ALA A 84 16.73 10.71 17.08
C ALA A 84 17.82 9.93 17.85
N LYS A 85 18.68 9.20 17.12
CA LYS A 85 19.79 8.40 17.64
C LYS A 85 21.00 8.50 16.71
N ASP A 86 22.19 8.20 17.22
CA ASP A 86 23.31 7.88 16.35
C ASP A 86 23.06 6.57 15.61
N TRP A 87 23.82 6.32 14.54
CA TRP A 87 23.57 5.18 13.66
C TRP A 87 23.69 3.84 14.39
N ALA A 88 24.66 3.71 15.30
CA ALA A 88 24.90 2.47 16.04
C ALA A 88 23.79 2.18 17.05
N ASP A 89 23.31 3.20 17.76
CA ASP A 89 22.18 3.08 18.68
C ASP A 89 20.85 2.85 17.95
N ALA A 90 20.69 3.40 16.74
CA ALA A 90 19.55 3.13 15.87
C ALA A 90 19.54 1.66 15.39
N GLU A 91 20.67 1.16 14.92
CA GLU A 91 20.85 -0.26 14.55
C GLU A 91 20.58 -1.17 15.75
N LYS A 92 21.14 -0.86 16.92
CA LYS A 92 20.87 -1.61 18.15
C LYS A 92 19.39 -1.62 18.50
N TYR A 93 18.68 -0.51 18.31
CA TYR A 93 17.24 -0.45 18.53
C TYR A 93 16.49 -1.41 17.60
N CYS A 94 16.80 -1.43 16.30
CA CYS A 94 16.15 -2.34 15.35
C CYS A 94 16.42 -3.82 15.69
N ASN A 95 17.64 -4.13 16.16
CA ASN A 95 18.01 -5.47 16.60
C ASN A 95 17.18 -5.98 17.79
N LEU A 96 16.66 -5.10 18.65
CA LEU A 96 15.75 -5.50 19.74
C LEU A 96 14.44 -6.12 19.24
N PHE A 97 14.05 -5.83 17.99
CA PHE A 97 12.87 -6.38 17.34
C PHE A 97 13.20 -7.54 16.40
N GLY A 98 14.45 -8.03 16.40
CA GLY A 98 14.90 -9.08 15.48
C GLY A 98 15.07 -8.61 14.03
N GLY A 99 15.23 -7.30 13.84
CA GLY A 99 15.49 -6.67 12.54
C GLY A 99 16.78 -5.85 12.55
N ASN A 100 16.96 -5.06 11.51
CA ASN A 100 18.11 -4.16 11.31
C ASN A 100 17.60 -2.80 10.85
N LEU A 101 18.47 -1.80 10.77
CA LEU A 101 18.19 -0.63 9.95
C LEU A 101 17.85 -1.07 8.52
N ALA A 102 16.90 -0.37 7.90
CA ALA A 102 16.36 -0.79 6.62
C ALA A 102 17.42 -0.75 5.51
N SER A 103 17.55 -1.88 4.80
CA SER A 103 18.16 -1.96 3.47
C SER A 103 17.09 -1.78 2.40
N TYR A 104 17.51 -1.42 1.20
CA TYR A 104 16.66 -1.33 0.02
C TYR A 104 17.45 -1.74 -1.23
N HIS A 105 16.80 -2.47 -2.14
CA HIS A 105 17.43 -3.15 -3.28
C HIS A 105 16.81 -2.74 -4.62
N SER A 106 15.89 -1.79 -4.58
CA SER A 106 15.21 -1.26 -5.75
C SER A 106 14.79 0.19 -5.50
N GLU A 107 14.47 0.90 -6.57
CA GLU A 107 13.87 2.23 -6.49
C GLU A 107 12.51 2.19 -5.79
N ASP A 108 11.75 1.11 -5.96
CA ASP A 108 10.47 0.90 -5.30
C ASP A 108 10.61 0.75 -3.79
N ASP A 109 11.59 -0.03 -3.31
CA ASP A 109 11.92 -0.14 -1.87
C ASP A 109 12.28 1.24 -1.29
N TYR A 110 13.16 1.97 -1.98
CA TYR A 110 13.59 3.30 -1.56
C TYR A 110 12.41 4.27 -1.46
N ASN A 111 11.59 4.32 -2.51
CA ASN A 111 10.39 5.15 -2.54
C ASN A 111 9.41 4.76 -1.44
N PHE A 112 9.18 3.46 -1.21
CA PHE A 112 8.32 2.99 -0.13
C PHE A 112 8.82 3.50 1.24
N ILE A 113 10.12 3.37 1.53
CA ILE A 113 10.72 3.82 2.80
C ILE A 113 10.50 5.32 2.99
N ARG A 114 10.72 6.14 1.96
CA ARG A 114 10.45 7.59 2.03
C ARG A 114 8.99 7.89 2.32
N HIS A 115 8.08 7.22 1.61
CA HIS A 115 6.64 7.40 1.82
C HIS A 115 6.21 6.98 3.23
N LEU A 116 6.82 5.92 3.79
CA LEU A 116 6.60 5.51 5.17
C LEU A 116 6.98 6.62 6.15
N ILE A 117 8.16 7.23 5.97
CA ILE A 117 8.63 8.38 6.78
C ILE A 117 7.64 9.54 6.67
N TYR A 118 7.31 9.97 5.45
CA TYR A 118 6.40 11.08 5.21
C TYR A 118 5.03 10.85 5.86
N ARG A 119 4.47 9.65 5.71
CA ARG A 119 3.16 9.32 6.29
C ARG A 119 3.16 9.32 7.81
N ALA A 120 4.25 8.89 8.43
CA ALA A 120 4.35 8.81 9.89
C ALA A 120 4.69 10.17 10.53
N ALA A 121 5.57 10.96 9.89
CA ALA A 121 6.07 12.22 10.42
C ALA A 121 5.41 13.47 9.82
N HIS A 122 4.52 13.31 8.84
CA HIS A 122 3.96 14.39 8.03
C HIS A 122 5.03 15.31 7.39
N SER A 123 6.22 14.77 7.14
CA SER A 123 7.37 15.47 6.54
C SER A 123 8.46 14.47 6.11
N ASP A 124 9.28 14.85 5.14
CA ASP A 124 10.45 14.08 4.70
C ASP A 124 11.60 14.20 5.71
N ARG A 125 11.45 13.54 6.86
CA ARG A 125 12.49 13.58 7.91
C ARG A 125 13.77 12.92 7.41
N GLN A 126 14.89 13.63 7.53
CA GLN A 126 16.23 13.06 7.33
C GLN A 126 16.40 11.89 8.30
N SER A 127 16.67 10.70 7.77
CA SER A 127 16.57 9.46 8.53
C SER A 127 17.68 8.47 8.18
N TRP A 128 18.11 7.70 9.17
CA TRP A 128 19.04 6.60 8.99
C TRP A 128 18.41 5.41 8.27
N VAL A 129 19.26 4.77 7.48
CA VAL A 129 19.08 3.46 6.83
C VAL A 129 20.34 2.62 7.07
N GLY A 130 20.32 1.33 6.71
CA GLY A 130 21.35 0.38 7.12
C GLY A 130 22.70 0.49 6.39
N GLY A 131 22.84 1.44 5.47
CA GLY A 131 24.05 1.58 4.64
C GLY A 131 25.20 2.15 5.46
N ASN A 132 26.38 1.53 5.39
CA ASN A 132 27.60 2.04 6.03
C ASN A 132 28.87 1.51 5.33
N ASP A 133 29.97 2.25 5.40
CA ASP A 133 31.32 1.77 5.03
C ASP A 133 32.28 1.79 6.23
N ALA A 134 31.74 1.87 7.45
CA ALA A 134 32.51 2.01 8.69
C ALA A 134 33.48 0.85 8.99
N VAL A 135 33.22 -0.34 8.45
CA VAL A 135 34.10 -1.52 8.60
C VAL A 135 35.25 -1.49 7.61
N GLN A 136 35.01 -0.99 6.39
CA GLN A 136 36.00 -0.92 5.33
C GLN A 136 35.72 0.32 4.48
N ASP A 137 36.58 1.31 4.65
CA ASP A 137 36.52 2.57 3.89
C ASP A 137 36.31 2.34 2.39
N CYS A 138 35.44 3.15 1.80
CA CYS A 138 35.05 3.11 0.38
C CYS A 138 34.32 1.84 -0.05
N THR A 139 33.96 0.95 0.87
CA THR A 139 33.19 -0.26 0.59
C THR A 139 31.91 -0.27 1.42
N TRP A 140 30.78 -0.07 0.76
CA TRP A 140 29.48 0.02 1.42
C TRP A 140 28.85 -1.35 1.66
N PHE A 141 28.18 -1.48 2.81
CA PHE A 141 27.46 -2.67 3.25
C PHE A 141 26.09 -2.29 3.81
N TRP A 142 25.12 -3.20 3.70
CA TRP A 142 23.90 -3.15 4.50
C TRP A 142 24.11 -3.85 5.84
N SER A 143 23.61 -3.26 6.93
CA SER A 143 23.74 -3.82 8.28
C SER A 143 23.00 -5.15 8.48
N ASP A 144 22.00 -5.45 7.64
CA ASP A 144 21.29 -6.73 7.63
C ASP A 144 22.04 -7.87 6.92
N GLY A 145 23.24 -7.59 6.38
CA GLY A 145 24.09 -8.55 5.68
C GLY A 145 23.64 -8.88 4.26
N SER A 146 22.63 -8.20 3.72
CA SER A 146 22.27 -8.30 2.31
C SER A 146 23.33 -7.67 1.40
N ASN A 147 23.30 -8.02 0.11
CA ASN A 147 24.22 -7.44 -0.87
C ASN A 147 23.98 -5.93 -0.98
N PHE A 148 25.06 -5.16 -0.95
CA PHE A 148 24.98 -3.73 -1.23
C PHE A 148 24.89 -3.51 -2.75
N ASP A 149 23.70 -3.15 -3.23
CA ASP A 149 23.35 -3.01 -4.65
C ASP A 149 22.79 -1.62 -4.99
N TYR A 150 22.72 -0.72 -4.01
CA TYR A 150 22.26 0.64 -4.24
C TYR A 150 23.35 1.54 -4.83
N THR A 151 22.99 2.28 -5.89
CA THR A 151 23.93 3.14 -6.62
C THR A 151 23.42 4.57 -6.85
N ASN A 152 22.16 4.87 -6.51
CA ASN A 152 21.54 6.16 -6.81
C ASN A 152 21.78 7.19 -5.68
N TRP A 153 23.04 7.52 -5.46
CA TRP A 153 23.45 8.52 -4.47
C TRP A 153 22.98 9.93 -4.84
N GLY A 154 22.86 10.80 -3.82
CA GLY A 154 22.70 12.22 -4.04
C GLY A 154 23.87 12.77 -4.87
N ARG A 155 23.60 13.83 -5.64
CA ARG A 155 24.63 14.41 -6.53
C ARG A 155 25.88 14.81 -5.73
N GLY A 156 26.99 14.13 -5.99
CA GLY A 156 28.28 14.37 -5.36
C GLY A 156 28.61 13.41 -4.21
N GLU A 157 27.68 12.54 -3.83
CA GLU A 157 27.85 11.57 -2.75
C GLU A 157 28.20 10.16 -3.30
N PRO A 158 28.81 9.29 -2.49
CA PRO A 158 29.37 9.58 -1.17
C PRO A 158 30.65 10.41 -1.27
N ASP A 159 30.77 11.49 -0.50
CA ASP A 159 31.90 12.44 -0.57
C ASP A 159 32.96 12.26 0.52
N ASN A 160 32.65 11.48 1.56
CA ASN A 160 33.48 11.25 2.74
C ASN A 160 34.12 12.56 3.28
N ARG A 161 33.37 13.65 3.33
CA ARG A 161 33.86 14.97 3.78
C ARG A 161 34.50 14.87 5.15
N GLY A 162 35.74 15.35 5.24
CA GLY A 162 36.52 15.33 6.47
C GLY A 162 36.98 13.94 6.90
N GLY A 163 36.78 12.90 6.07
CA GLY A 163 37.26 11.55 6.30
C GLY A 163 36.48 10.74 7.33
N ASN A 164 35.31 11.21 7.77
CA ASN A 164 34.53 10.58 8.85
C ASN A 164 33.04 10.37 8.51
N GLN A 165 32.62 10.50 7.26
CA GLN A 165 31.23 10.24 6.87
C GLN A 165 31.11 8.79 6.42
N LYS A 166 30.59 7.95 7.33
CA LYS A 166 30.63 6.49 7.19
C LYS A 166 29.27 5.81 7.23
N CYS A 167 28.19 6.59 7.39
CA CYS A 167 26.84 6.09 7.58
C CYS A 167 25.87 6.77 6.63
N MET A 168 24.96 5.99 6.05
CA MET A 168 24.01 6.47 5.05
C MET A 168 22.75 7.04 5.69
N ASP A 169 22.38 8.26 5.30
CA ASP A 169 21.05 8.80 5.52
C ASP A 169 20.32 9.10 4.20
N ILE A 170 19.01 9.20 4.32
CA ILE A 170 18.11 9.60 3.23
C ILE A 170 17.35 10.85 3.65
N ASN A 171 16.71 11.52 2.69
CA ASN A 171 15.96 12.75 2.92
C ASN A 171 16.80 13.91 3.46
N LYS A 172 18.07 14.06 3.05
CA LYS A 172 18.96 15.14 3.53
C LYS A 172 18.30 16.51 3.36
N ASN A 173 18.17 17.26 4.46
CA ASN A 173 17.45 18.55 4.50
C ASN A 173 16.00 18.50 3.96
N GLY A 174 15.33 17.35 4.02
CA GLY A 174 13.97 17.17 3.52
C GLY A 174 13.84 17.02 2.01
N MET A 175 14.94 16.78 1.29
CA MET A 175 14.94 16.61 -0.16
C MET A 175 15.18 15.16 -0.55
N ASP A 176 14.83 14.80 -1.78
CA ASP A 176 15.25 13.51 -2.34
C ASP A 176 16.74 13.41 -2.56
N PHE A 177 17.46 13.00 -1.51
CA PHE A 177 18.91 13.07 -1.47
C PHE A 177 19.46 12.05 -0.47
N VAL A 178 20.12 11.02 -1.01
CA VAL A 178 20.88 10.01 -0.27
C VAL A 178 22.30 10.51 -0.05
N ASN A 179 22.82 10.34 1.15
CA ASN A 179 24.07 10.96 1.56
C ASN A 179 24.82 10.09 2.58
N ASP A 180 26.14 10.16 2.56
CA ASP A 180 26.97 9.68 3.66
C ASP A 180 27.14 10.79 4.69
N VAL A 181 27.12 10.47 5.97
CA VAL A 181 27.30 11.44 7.04
C VAL A 181 28.00 10.80 8.24
N ASP A 182 28.54 11.65 9.10
CA ASP A 182 29.12 11.26 10.37
C ASP A 182 28.10 10.43 11.17
N CYS A 183 28.47 9.21 11.51
CA CYS A 183 27.63 8.24 12.20
C CYS A 183 27.12 8.73 13.56
N SER A 184 27.79 9.72 14.17
CA SER A 184 27.41 10.33 15.46
C SER A 184 26.26 11.33 15.36
N ARG A 185 25.79 11.66 14.14
CA ARG A 185 24.60 12.50 13.95
C ARG A 185 23.38 11.86 14.60
N LEU A 186 22.50 12.69 15.15
CA LEU A 186 21.24 12.22 15.72
C LEU A 186 20.13 12.36 14.68
N ASN A 187 19.73 11.25 14.07
CA ASN A 187 18.62 11.21 13.12
C ASN A 187 17.54 10.21 13.60
N PRO A 188 16.26 10.46 13.27
CA PRO A 188 15.25 9.41 13.15
C PRO A 188 15.72 8.27 12.25
N PHE A 189 15.03 7.13 12.26
CA PHE A 189 15.52 5.95 11.53
C PHE A 189 14.40 4.99 11.14
N VAL A 190 14.69 4.12 10.18
CA VAL A 190 13.76 3.10 9.71
C VAL A 190 14.32 1.72 10.01
N CYS A 191 13.58 0.92 10.77
CA CYS A 191 13.87 -0.49 10.99
C CYS A 191 13.17 -1.36 9.94
N SER A 192 13.75 -2.52 9.65
CA SER A 192 13.13 -3.55 8.83
C SER A 192 13.42 -4.97 9.34
N MET A 193 12.53 -5.91 9.08
CA MET A 193 12.73 -7.34 9.34
C MET A 193 11.95 -8.19 8.35
N LYS A 194 12.29 -9.48 8.22
CA LYS A 194 11.55 -10.43 7.38
C LYS A 194 10.18 -10.73 8.02
N ALA A 195 9.12 -10.77 7.20
CA ALA A 195 7.75 -11.05 7.64
C ALA A 195 7.50 -12.55 7.86
#